data_AF-A0A2R6HSQ7-F1
#
_entry.id   AF-A0A2R6HSQ7-F1
#
_cell.length_a   1.000
_cell.length_b   1.000
_cell.length_c   1.000
_cell.angle_alpha   90.00
_cell.angle_beta   90.00
_cell.angle_gamma   90.00
#
_symmetry.space_group_name_H-M   'P 1'
#
loop_
_entity.id
_entity.type
_entity.pdbx_description
1 polymer ?
#
loop_
_entity_poly.entity_id
_entity_poly.type
_entity_poly.pdbx_seq_one_letter_code
_entity_poly.pdbx_strand_id
1 'polypeptide(L)'
;MVARTRRRFLASGALALATALAGCTDSSPAGESTATQSECEAGTRTGSDQCESVELPKPDEPVAGGAEPTTYPDFPATLSAETARSCAVAFERAFRRNDFVANAGHRETRSLSLRAGAVDTVSLDCGFAVAVNGSIRSDVPRLTVPEEATETPTPIPIYDNEFAVWYLVAPDRAKRLAMGGNFGDPMRVPSFADAETVHCG
;
A
#
# COMPACT_ATOMS: atom_id res chain seq x y z
N MET A 1 -14.32 13.53 50.70
CA MET A 1 -13.23 12.71 51.28
C MET A 1 -13.82 11.41 51.79
N VAL A 2 -13.56 10.28 51.12
CA VAL A 2 -13.90 8.93 51.56
C VAL A 2 -12.73 8.02 51.19
N ALA A 3 -12.48 7.05 52.07
CA ALA A 3 -11.19 6.45 52.37
C ALA A 3 -10.59 5.47 51.34
N ARG A 4 -9.27 5.35 51.47
CA ARG A 4 -8.30 4.46 50.82
C ARG A 4 -8.51 2.99 51.22
N THR A 5 -8.45 2.07 50.25
CA THR A 5 -8.16 0.64 50.54
C THR A 5 -7.20 0.07 49.50
N ARG A 6 -6.03 -0.40 49.96
CA ARG A 6 -5.01 -1.14 49.19
C ARG A 6 -5.04 -2.62 49.60
N ARG A 7 -5.15 -3.56 48.66
CA ARG A 7 -4.75 -5.00 48.77
C ARG A 7 -4.48 -5.50 47.34
N ARG A 8 -3.24 -5.64 46.84
CA ARG A 8 -2.25 -6.73 47.01
C ARG A 8 -2.84 -8.14 46.87
N PHE A 9 -2.66 -8.75 45.71
CA PHE A 9 -2.49 -10.20 45.55
C PHE A 9 -1.19 -10.45 44.78
N LEU A 10 -0.21 -11.02 45.49
CA LEU A 10 0.95 -11.72 44.94
C LEU A 10 0.61 -13.21 44.99
N ALA A 11 0.78 -13.91 43.88
CA ALA A 11 0.98 -15.37 43.83
C ALA A 11 1.83 -15.59 42.57
N SER A 12 3.16 -15.76 42.62
CA SER A 12 3.94 -16.84 43.22
C SER A 12 3.57 -18.21 42.63
N GLY A 13 4.24 -18.57 41.53
CA GLY A 13 4.38 -19.94 41.05
C GLY A 13 5.77 -20.08 40.44
N ALA A 14 6.66 -20.82 41.12
CA ALA A 14 8.06 -20.98 40.79
C ALA A 14 8.39 -22.47 40.65
N LEU A 15 9.32 -22.78 39.71
CA LEU A 15 10.15 -23.99 39.55
C LEU A 15 9.44 -25.33 39.17
N ALA A 16 10.03 -26.29 38.43
CA ALA A 16 11.28 -26.43 37.67
C ALA A 16 11.30 -27.84 36.99
N LEU A 17 12.36 -28.10 36.19
CA LEU A 17 12.96 -29.37 35.69
C LEU A 17 12.82 -29.54 34.17
N ALA A 18 13.82 -29.21 33.34
CA ALA A 18 15.18 -29.75 33.15
C ALA A 18 15.21 -31.16 32.53
N THR A 19 15.51 -31.21 31.23
CA THR A 19 16.20 -32.34 30.60
C THR A 19 17.27 -31.79 29.66
N ALA A 20 18.53 -31.93 30.10
CA ALA A 20 19.71 -31.79 29.28
C ALA A 20 19.94 -33.11 28.53
N LEU A 21 20.16 -33.04 27.22
CA LEU A 21 20.85 -34.08 26.47
C LEU A 21 22.05 -33.41 25.79
N ALA A 22 23.22 -33.74 26.32
CA ALA A 22 24.51 -33.46 25.70
C ALA A 22 24.83 -34.60 24.72
N GLY A 23 25.20 -34.24 23.50
CA GLY A 23 25.77 -35.12 22.50
C GLY A 23 26.58 -34.29 21.50
N CYS A 24 27.88 -34.16 21.74
CA CYS A 24 28.89 -33.74 20.76
C CYS A 24 29.10 -34.91 19.78
N THR A 25 29.32 -34.74 18.47
CA THR A 25 30.53 -34.14 17.87
C THR A 25 30.32 -33.66 16.42
N ASP A 26 31.05 -32.59 16.09
CA ASP A 26 31.65 -32.20 14.80
C ASP A 26 30.83 -32.11 13.51
N SER A 27 30.64 -30.88 13.02
CA SER A 27 31.24 -30.34 11.78
C SER A 27 30.51 -29.06 11.36
N SER A 28 31.20 -27.90 11.39
CA SER A 28 30.80 -26.74 10.57
C SER A 28 31.27 -27.00 9.13
N PRO A 29 30.49 -26.64 8.09
CA PRO A 29 30.28 -25.23 7.76
C PRO A 29 28.89 -24.86 7.18
N ALA A 30 28.57 -23.57 7.29
CA ALA A 30 27.72 -22.79 6.37
C ALA A 30 26.21 -23.08 6.27
N GLY A 31 25.43 -21.99 6.15
CA GLY A 31 24.00 -21.97 5.84
C GLY A 31 23.14 -22.25 7.08
N GLU A 32 22.11 -21.51 7.44
CA GLU A 32 21.22 -20.69 6.63
C GLU A 32 20.54 -19.76 7.64
N SER A 33 20.81 -18.45 7.56
CA SER A 33 19.85 -17.49 8.11
C SER A 33 18.53 -17.78 7.43
N THR A 34 17.48 -18.03 8.22
CA THR A 34 16.10 -18.04 7.75
C THR A 34 15.76 -16.64 7.26
N ALA A 35 16.27 -16.27 6.09
CA ALA A 35 15.67 -15.28 5.24
C ALA A 35 14.33 -15.89 4.87
N THR A 36 13.25 -15.29 5.36
CA THR A 36 11.95 -15.44 4.71
C THR A 36 12.16 -14.99 3.27
N GLN A 37 12.51 -15.92 2.38
CA GLN A 37 12.48 -15.71 0.94
C GLN A 37 11.01 -15.44 0.63
N SER A 38 10.64 -14.16 0.58
CA SER A 38 9.47 -13.74 -0.18
C SER A 38 9.80 -14.07 -1.62
N GLU A 39 9.45 -15.28 -2.03
CA GLU A 39 9.76 -15.79 -3.35
C GLU A 39 9.18 -14.84 -4.37
N CYS A 40 10.07 -14.27 -5.16
CA CYS A 40 9.76 -13.70 -6.45
C CYS A 40 9.31 -14.85 -7.38
N GLU A 41 8.19 -15.53 -7.07
CA GLU A 41 7.70 -16.62 -7.89
C GLU A 41 7.20 -16.05 -9.21
N ALA A 42 8.12 -16.03 -10.18
CA ALA A 42 7.79 -16.13 -11.57
C ALA A 42 7.15 -17.51 -11.76
N GLY A 43 5.82 -17.55 -11.85
CA GLY A 43 5.10 -18.77 -12.20
C GLY A 43 5.78 -19.50 -13.36
N THR A 44 5.92 -20.82 -13.24
CA THR A 44 6.59 -21.67 -14.20
C THR A 44 6.03 -21.44 -15.61
N ARG A 45 6.81 -20.78 -16.46
CA ARG A 45 6.44 -20.40 -17.83
C ARG A 45 6.60 -21.58 -18.78
N THR A 46 5.49 -22.22 -19.09
CA THR A 46 5.30 -22.96 -20.34
C THR A 46 4.25 -22.21 -21.15
N GLY A 47 4.70 -21.26 -21.97
CA GLY A 47 3.85 -20.51 -22.90
C GLY A 47 4.34 -19.07 -23.03
N SER A 48 4.59 -18.63 -24.26
CA SER A 48 5.01 -17.27 -24.68
C SER A 48 4.81 -16.17 -23.64
N ASP A 49 5.92 -15.64 -23.13
CA ASP A 49 6.04 -14.57 -22.13
C ASP A 49 5.43 -13.25 -22.59
N GLN A 50 4.11 -13.14 -22.62
CA GLN A 50 3.44 -11.85 -22.68
C GLN A 50 3.24 -11.36 -21.25
N CYS A 51 4.04 -10.37 -20.86
CA CYS A 51 3.71 -9.55 -19.71
C CYS A 51 2.45 -8.75 -20.09
N GLU A 52 1.33 -9.06 -19.43
CA GLU A 52 0.07 -8.33 -19.61
C GLU A 52 -0.14 -7.40 -18.40
N SER A 53 -0.28 -6.11 -18.69
CA SER A 53 -0.59 -5.10 -17.68
C SER A 53 -2.09 -4.81 -17.64
N VAL A 54 -2.64 -4.59 -16.46
CA VAL A 54 -4.03 -4.18 -16.28
C VAL A 54 -4.28 -2.80 -16.89
N GLU A 55 -5.53 -2.56 -17.29
CA GLU A 55 -5.97 -1.23 -17.72
C GLU A 55 -5.99 -0.28 -16.51
N LEU A 56 -5.25 0.82 -16.62
CA LEU A 56 -5.13 1.82 -15.56
C LEU A 56 -6.20 2.91 -15.74
N PRO A 57 -6.77 3.45 -14.64
CA PRO A 57 -7.65 4.62 -14.71
C PRO A 57 -6.96 5.79 -15.43
N LYS A 58 -7.51 6.21 -16.58
CA LYS A 58 -7.00 7.32 -17.40
C LYS A 58 -8.17 8.17 -17.92
N PRO A 59 -8.84 8.94 -17.05
CA PRO A 59 -9.89 9.84 -17.49
C PRO A 59 -9.32 10.97 -18.35
N ASP A 60 -9.98 11.29 -19.46
CA ASP A 60 -9.58 12.38 -20.35
C ASP A 60 -10.09 13.75 -19.90
N GLU A 61 -11.20 13.77 -19.16
CA GLU A 61 -11.86 15.00 -18.72
C GLU A 61 -11.62 15.26 -17.22
N PRO A 62 -11.31 16.50 -16.82
CA PRO A 62 -11.26 16.86 -15.42
C PRO A 62 -12.68 16.90 -14.82
N VAL A 63 -12.78 16.68 -13.51
CA VAL A 63 -14.01 17.02 -12.78
C VAL A 63 -13.97 18.49 -12.38
N ALA A 64 -15.14 19.15 -12.35
CA ALA A 64 -15.26 20.60 -12.11
C ALA A 64 -14.84 21.09 -10.70
N GLY A 65 -14.13 20.24 -9.94
CA GLY A 65 -13.52 20.51 -8.64
C GLY A 65 -12.00 20.54 -8.58
N GLY A 66 -11.33 20.72 -9.71
CA GLY A 66 -9.88 20.93 -9.76
C GLY A 66 -9.04 19.67 -9.54
N ALA A 67 -9.64 18.48 -9.61
CA ALA A 67 -8.86 17.25 -9.76
C ALA A 67 -8.66 16.99 -11.25
N GLU A 68 -7.53 17.44 -11.78
CA GLU A 68 -7.09 17.10 -13.13
C GLU A 68 -6.52 15.67 -13.16
N PRO A 69 -6.77 14.90 -14.22
CA PRO A 69 -6.05 13.65 -14.44
C PRO A 69 -4.53 13.88 -14.37
N THR A 70 -3.80 12.93 -13.81
CA THR A 70 -2.35 12.99 -13.67
C THR A 70 -1.70 11.85 -14.44
N THR A 71 -0.71 12.20 -15.27
CA THR A 71 0.09 11.24 -16.01
C THR A 71 0.81 10.29 -15.05
N TYR A 72 0.79 8.99 -15.36
CA TYR A 72 1.58 8.00 -14.63
C TYR A 72 3.07 8.25 -14.86
N PRO A 73 3.93 8.03 -13.84
CA PRO A 73 5.36 8.17 -14.03
C PRO A 73 5.88 7.10 -14.98
N ASP A 74 6.93 7.43 -15.73
CA ASP A 74 7.73 6.43 -16.42
C ASP A 74 8.45 5.53 -15.40
N PHE A 75 8.57 4.24 -15.71
CA PHE A 75 9.34 3.34 -14.87
C PHE A 75 10.84 3.62 -14.99
N PRO A 76 11.59 3.52 -13.87
CA PRO A 76 12.98 3.94 -13.86
C PRO A 76 13.83 3.01 -14.72
N ALA A 77 14.56 3.60 -15.68
CA ALA A 77 15.51 2.86 -16.52
C ALA A 77 16.67 2.23 -15.72
N THR A 78 16.96 2.76 -14.53
CA THR A 78 17.93 2.19 -13.59
C THR A 78 17.27 1.97 -12.25
N LEU A 79 17.22 0.72 -11.82
CA LEU A 79 16.55 0.30 -10.60
C LEU A 79 17.49 0.40 -9.40
N SER A 80 17.11 1.22 -8.43
CA SER A 80 17.72 1.32 -7.10
C SER A 80 16.61 1.42 -6.06
N ALA A 81 16.92 1.25 -4.77
CA ALA A 81 15.94 1.43 -3.71
C ALA A 81 15.28 2.83 -3.76
N GLU A 82 16.06 3.86 -4.07
CA GLU A 82 15.57 5.23 -4.20
C GLU A 82 14.65 5.42 -5.40
N THR A 83 15.02 4.90 -6.58
CA THR A 83 14.19 5.03 -7.78
C THR A 83 12.93 4.17 -7.71
N ALA A 84 13.00 2.98 -7.10
CA ALA A 84 11.83 2.17 -6.81
C ALA A 84 10.86 2.89 -5.86
N ARG A 85 11.40 3.47 -4.78
CA ARG A 85 10.62 4.24 -3.80
C ARG A 85 9.91 5.43 -4.45
N SER A 86 10.64 6.25 -5.20
CA SER A 86 10.08 7.45 -5.83
C SER A 86 9.05 7.09 -6.90
N CYS A 87 9.32 6.07 -7.71
CA CYS A 87 8.40 5.54 -8.71
C CYS A 87 7.09 5.04 -8.08
N ALA A 88 7.16 4.17 -7.07
CA ALA A 88 5.97 3.60 -6.43
C ALA A 88 5.07 4.69 -5.81
N VAL A 89 5.67 5.69 -5.15
CA VAL A 89 4.92 6.81 -4.57
C VAL A 89 4.28 7.68 -5.66
N ALA A 90 5.02 8.03 -6.71
CA ALA A 90 4.48 8.83 -7.81
C ALA A 90 3.36 8.08 -8.54
N PHE A 91 3.53 6.78 -8.75
CA PHE A 91 2.55 5.92 -9.40
C PHE A 91 1.26 5.85 -8.58
N GLU A 92 1.32 5.55 -7.28
CA GLU A 92 0.12 5.45 -6.44
C GLU A 92 -0.60 6.82 -6.36
N ARG A 93 0.14 7.94 -6.37
CA ARG A 93 -0.48 9.27 -6.45
C ARG A 93 -1.26 9.47 -7.75
N ALA A 94 -0.69 9.11 -8.89
CA ALA A 94 -1.37 9.18 -10.17
C ALA A 94 -2.59 8.25 -10.18
N PHE A 95 -2.42 7.00 -9.73
CA PHE A 95 -3.48 6.00 -9.65
C PHE A 95 -4.68 6.49 -8.84
N ARG A 96 -4.46 6.95 -7.60
CA ARG A 96 -5.56 7.40 -6.71
C ARG A 96 -6.28 8.63 -7.24
N ARG A 97 -5.54 9.56 -7.85
CA ARG A 97 -6.14 10.75 -8.44
C ARG A 97 -6.98 10.40 -9.66
N ASN A 98 -6.45 9.57 -10.57
CA ASN A 98 -7.16 9.21 -11.78
C ASN A 98 -8.38 8.33 -11.47
N ASP A 99 -8.26 7.42 -10.51
CA ASP A 99 -9.38 6.62 -10.00
C ASP A 99 -10.46 7.53 -9.40
N PHE A 100 -10.08 8.53 -8.59
CA PHE A 100 -11.03 9.51 -8.09
C PHE A 100 -11.74 10.24 -9.24
N VAL A 101 -11.00 10.78 -10.21
CA VAL A 101 -11.60 11.52 -11.34
C VAL A 101 -12.52 10.64 -12.17
N ALA A 102 -12.16 9.38 -12.40
CA ALA A 102 -12.95 8.45 -13.20
C ALA A 102 -14.22 7.95 -12.47
N ASN A 103 -14.13 7.66 -11.17
CA ASN A 103 -15.13 6.83 -10.48
C ASN A 103 -15.87 7.53 -9.32
N ALA A 104 -15.26 8.54 -8.70
CA ALA A 104 -15.81 9.17 -7.48
C ALA A 104 -15.96 10.69 -7.57
N GLY A 105 -15.36 11.32 -8.58
CA GLY A 105 -15.28 12.76 -8.72
C GLY A 105 -16.62 13.34 -9.16
N HIS A 106 -17.19 14.18 -8.30
CA HIS A 106 -18.38 14.97 -8.64
C HIS A 106 -17.97 16.34 -9.17
N ARG A 107 -18.75 16.92 -10.08
CA ARG A 107 -18.50 18.26 -10.65
C ARG A 107 -18.42 19.32 -9.56
N GLU A 108 -19.15 19.14 -8.48
CA GLU A 108 -19.28 20.06 -7.36
C GLU A 108 -18.21 19.86 -6.28
N THR A 109 -17.30 18.89 -6.46
CA THR A 109 -16.07 18.81 -5.67
C THR A 109 -15.36 20.16 -5.77
N ARG A 110 -14.64 20.61 -4.73
CA ARG A 110 -13.91 21.90 -4.80
C ARG A 110 -12.40 21.74 -4.82
N SER A 111 -11.91 20.75 -4.09
CA SER A 111 -10.51 20.42 -4.05
C SER A 111 -10.33 18.96 -3.64
N LEU A 112 -9.17 18.41 -3.96
CA LEU A 112 -8.75 17.06 -3.62
C LEU A 112 -7.38 17.15 -2.93
N SER A 113 -7.31 16.70 -1.67
CA SER A 113 -6.06 16.49 -0.95
C SER A 113 -5.61 15.05 -1.11
N LEU A 114 -4.37 14.84 -1.54
CA LEU A 114 -3.78 13.51 -1.70
C LEU A 114 -2.38 13.50 -1.09
N ARG A 115 -2.16 12.59 -0.16
CA ARG A 115 -0.86 12.33 0.47
C ARG A 115 -0.48 10.89 0.24
N ALA A 116 0.75 10.64 -0.17
CA ALA A 116 1.31 9.31 -0.27
C ALA A 116 2.78 9.35 0.11
N GLY A 117 3.26 8.31 0.78
CA GLY A 117 4.65 8.17 1.16
C GLY A 117 5.03 6.71 1.28
N ALA A 118 6.24 6.38 0.85
CA ALA A 118 6.81 5.08 1.12
C ALA A 118 7.21 4.99 2.59
N VAL A 119 6.68 3.96 3.26
CA VAL A 119 6.94 3.67 4.68
C VAL A 119 7.97 2.58 4.88
N ASP A 120 8.18 1.73 3.87
CA ASP A 120 9.24 0.73 3.86
C ASP A 120 9.70 0.42 2.43
N THR A 121 10.94 -0.07 2.30
CA THR A 121 11.50 -0.54 1.04
C THR A 121 12.47 -1.68 1.33
N VAL A 122 12.15 -2.86 0.79
CA VAL A 122 12.90 -4.10 1.00
C VAL A 122 13.51 -4.54 -0.33
N SER A 123 14.81 -4.81 -0.33
CA SER A 123 15.50 -5.40 -1.47
C SER A 123 15.16 -6.88 -1.57
N LEU A 124 14.81 -7.32 -2.76
CA LEU A 124 14.57 -8.71 -3.12
C LEU A 124 15.48 -9.11 -4.28
N ASP A 125 15.60 -10.40 -4.55
CA ASP A 125 16.44 -10.88 -5.67
C ASP A 125 15.93 -10.42 -7.05
N CYS A 126 14.62 -10.15 -7.16
CA CYS A 126 13.98 -9.71 -8.40
C CYS A 126 13.73 -8.20 -8.51
N GLY A 127 14.10 -7.40 -7.50
CA GLY A 127 13.82 -5.96 -7.47
C GLY A 127 13.58 -5.44 -6.07
N PHE A 128 12.63 -4.51 -5.92
CA PHE A 128 12.32 -3.90 -4.64
C PHE A 128 10.83 -4.01 -4.30
N ALA A 129 10.53 -4.46 -3.09
CA ALA A 129 9.20 -4.34 -2.51
C ALA A 129 9.09 -2.98 -1.80
N VAL A 130 8.12 -2.16 -2.18
CA VAL A 130 7.89 -0.82 -1.60
C VAL A 130 6.51 -0.75 -0.98
N ALA A 131 6.44 -0.48 0.33
CA ALA A 131 5.20 -0.23 1.03
C ALA A 131 4.86 1.27 0.93
N VAL A 132 3.72 1.60 0.31
CA VAL A 132 3.19 2.96 0.19
C VAL A 132 1.93 3.10 1.03
N ASN A 133 1.93 4.08 1.95
CA ASN A 133 0.75 4.49 2.71
C ASN A 133 0.32 5.90 2.29
N GLY A 134 -0.96 6.19 2.49
CA GLY A 134 -1.47 7.52 2.21
C GLY A 134 -2.94 7.71 2.54
N SER A 135 -3.42 8.88 2.20
CA SER A 135 -4.82 9.26 2.30
C SER A 135 -5.22 10.18 1.16
N ILE A 136 -6.49 10.08 0.79
CA ILE A 136 -7.13 10.90 -0.23
C ILE A 136 -8.44 11.44 0.34
N ARG A 137 -8.62 12.76 0.25
CA ARG A 137 -9.77 13.43 0.81
C ARG A 137 -10.29 14.53 -0.11
N SER A 138 -11.59 14.54 -0.36
CA SER A 138 -12.28 15.64 -1.01
C SER A 138 -12.77 16.65 0.02
N ASP A 139 -12.76 17.94 -0.34
CA ASP A 139 -13.36 18.96 0.51
C ASP A 139 -14.88 18.79 0.62
N VAL A 140 -15.44 19.28 1.73
CA VAL A 140 -16.90 19.34 1.93
C VAL A 140 -17.46 20.33 0.89
N PRO A 141 -18.37 19.88 0.02
CA PRO A 141 -19.01 20.79 -0.92
C PRO A 141 -19.88 21.78 -0.15
N ARG A 142 -19.85 23.06 -0.57
CA ARG A 142 -20.85 24.01 -0.09
C ARG A 142 -22.11 23.81 -0.92
N LEU A 143 -23.17 23.31 -0.28
CA LEU A 143 -24.51 23.38 -0.82
C LEU A 143 -24.95 24.85 -0.82
N THR A 144 -24.87 25.51 -1.97
CA THR A 144 -25.55 26.80 -2.16
C THR A 144 -26.96 26.52 -2.63
N VAL A 145 -27.92 26.65 -1.71
CA VAL A 145 -29.36 26.57 -2.01
C VAL A 145 -29.84 27.98 -2.32
N PRO A 146 -30.39 28.28 -3.51
CA PRO A 146 -31.07 29.55 -3.75
C PRO A 146 -32.21 29.73 -2.74
N GLU A 147 -32.43 30.94 -2.23
CA GLU A 147 -33.47 31.22 -1.22
C GLU A 147 -34.89 30.81 -1.66
N GLU A 148 -35.12 30.69 -2.98
CA GLU A 148 -36.41 30.28 -3.57
C GLU A 148 -36.48 28.80 -4.00
N ALA A 149 -35.42 28.01 -3.78
CA ALA A 149 -35.41 26.61 -4.21
C ALA A 149 -36.27 25.73 -3.29
N THR A 150 -37.26 25.07 -3.88
CA THR A 150 -38.11 24.07 -3.21
C THR A 150 -37.54 22.65 -3.28
N GLU A 151 -36.55 22.42 -4.15
CA GLU A 151 -35.84 21.15 -4.25
C GLU A 151 -34.75 21.03 -3.16
N THR A 152 -34.77 19.92 -2.43
CA THR A 152 -33.68 19.60 -1.50
C THR A 152 -32.44 19.23 -2.32
N PRO A 153 -31.30 19.91 -2.14
CA PRO A 153 -30.08 19.56 -2.88
C PRO A 153 -29.67 18.11 -2.58
N THR A 154 -29.24 17.39 -3.62
CA THR A 154 -28.60 16.09 -3.44
C THR A 154 -27.30 16.28 -2.67
N PRO A 155 -27.12 15.61 -1.50
CA PRO A 155 -25.86 15.65 -0.79
C PRO A 155 -24.76 15.03 -1.67
N ILE A 156 -23.67 15.75 -1.87
CA ILE A 156 -22.47 15.21 -2.52
C ILE A 156 -21.67 14.45 -1.46
N PRO A 157 -21.33 13.17 -1.69
CA PRO A 157 -20.61 12.37 -0.72
C PRO A 157 -19.20 12.93 -0.50
N ILE A 158 -18.74 12.91 0.76
CA ILE A 158 -17.34 13.20 1.09
C ILE A 158 -16.54 11.96 0.78
N TYR A 159 -15.48 12.12 -0.02
CA TYR A 159 -14.49 11.09 -0.22
C TYR A 159 -13.39 11.27 0.84
N ASP A 160 -13.20 10.27 1.70
CA ASP A 160 -12.15 10.27 2.73
C ASP A 160 -11.70 8.83 2.94
N ASN A 161 -10.59 8.46 2.28
CA ASN A 161 -10.08 7.10 2.28
C ASN A 161 -8.60 7.06 2.61
N GLU A 162 -8.23 6.14 3.48
CA GLU A 162 -6.86 5.74 3.72
C GLU A 162 -6.49 4.55 2.83
N PHE A 163 -5.23 4.46 2.43
CA PHE A 163 -4.76 3.36 1.61
C PHE A 163 -3.34 2.90 1.96
N ALA A 164 -3.16 1.59 1.81
CA ALA A 164 -1.93 0.84 2.00
C ALA A 164 -1.76 -0.08 0.81
N VAL A 165 -0.62 0.03 0.14
CA VAL A 165 -0.33 -0.68 -1.09
C VAL A 165 1.11 -1.14 -1.09
N TRP A 166 1.32 -2.41 -1.41
CA TRP A 166 2.65 -2.93 -1.72
C TRP A 166 2.88 -2.86 -3.22
N TYR A 167 4.07 -2.42 -3.60
CA TYR A 167 4.58 -2.50 -4.96
C TYR A 167 5.73 -3.47 -5.03
N LEU A 168 5.79 -4.28 -6.08
CA LEU A 168 7.02 -4.92 -6.53
C LEU A 168 7.49 -4.15 -7.76
N VAL A 169 8.64 -3.46 -7.64
CA VAL A 169 9.27 -2.76 -8.76
C VAL A 169 10.46 -3.59 -9.22
N ALA A 170 10.35 -4.17 -10.41
CA ALA A 170 11.37 -4.99 -11.05
C ALA A 170 11.84 -4.33 -12.37
N PRO A 171 12.96 -4.79 -12.97
CA PRO A 171 13.46 -4.20 -14.21
C PRO A 171 12.51 -4.31 -15.41
N ASP A 172 11.72 -5.39 -15.49
CA ASP A 172 10.87 -5.72 -16.64
C ASP A 172 9.37 -5.47 -16.38
N ARG A 173 8.99 -5.17 -15.13
CA ARG A 173 7.59 -5.01 -14.74
C ARG A 173 7.44 -4.35 -13.39
N ALA A 174 6.22 -3.91 -13.12
CA ALA A 174 5.81 -3.61 -11.76
C ALA A 174 4.45 -4.21 -11.43
N LYS A 175 4.34 -4.67 -10.18
CA LYS A 175 3.10 -5.19 -9.63
C LYS A 175 2.61 -4.33 -8.49
N ARG A 176 1.30 -4.26 -8.33
CA ARG A 176 0.58 -3.52 -7.30
C ARG A 176 -0.33 -4.47 -6.53
N LEU A 177 -0.24 -4.42 -5.20
CA LEU A 177 -1.08 -5.19 -4.30
C LEU A 177 -1.71 -4.26 -3.26
N ALA A 178 -3.00 -3.98 -3.43
CA ALA A 178 -3.76 -3.18 -2.47
C ALA A 178 -4.09 -4.01 -1.22
N MET A 179 -3.79 -3.47 -0.04
CA MET A 179 -4.09 -4.12 1.24
C MET A 179 -5.37 -3.58 1.89
N GLY A 180 -5.74 -2.34 1.54
CA GLY A 180 -6.82 -1.59 2.20
C GLY A 180 -6.37 -0.94 3.53
N GLY A 181 -6.95 0.20 3.88
CA GLY A 181 -6.63 0.92 5.13
C GLY A 181 -5.18 1.42 5.19
N ASN A 182 -4.55 1.39 6.36
CA ASN A 182 -3.13 1.69 6.55
C ASN A 182 -2.35 0.42 6.92
N PHE A 183 -1.05 0.36 6.61
CA PHE A 183 -0.19 -0.71 7.15
C PHE A 183 -0.22 -0.72 8.69
N GLY A 184 -0.40 -1.91 9.26
CA GLY A 184 -0.18 -2.18 10.68
C GLY A 184 1.21 -2.77 10.93
N ASP A 185 1.68 -2.63 12.17
CA ASP A 185 2.93 -3.26 12.61
C ASP A 185 2.69 -4.68 13.15
N PRO A 186 3.55 -5.66 12.84
CA PRO A 186 4.74 -5.55 11.99
C PRO A 186 4.39 -5.64 10.49
N MET A 187 5.04 -4.80 9.69
CA MET A 187 4.97 -4.91 8.22
C MET A 187 5.75 -6.13 7.74
N ARG A 188 5.09 -7.01 6.99
CA ARG A 188 5.70 -8.17 6.32
C ARG A 188 5.52 -8.02 4.82
N VAL A 189 6.59 -8.28 4.07
CA VAL A 189 6.55 -8.29 2.61
C VAL A 189 5.61 -9.42 2.17
N PRO A 190 4.53 -9.12 1.43
CA PRO A 190 3.59 -10.14 0.98
C PRO A 190 4.15 -10.93 -0.20
N SER A 191 3.46 -12.02 -0.58
CA SER A 191 3.64 -12.60 -1.91
C SER A 191 3.03 -11.67 -2.97
N PHE A 192 3.67 -11.61 -4.14
CA PHE A 192 3.19 -10.87 -5.31
C PHE A 192 2.66 -11.79 -6.41
N ALA A 193 2.35 -13.05 -6.10
CA ALA A 193 1.81 -14.01 -7.06
C ALA A 193 0.49 -13.49 -7.68
N ASP A 194 -0.45 -13.07 -6.83
CA ASP A 194 -1.78 -12.59 -7.22
C ASP A 194 -1.86 -11.07 -7.39
N ALA A 195 -0.72 -10.37 -7.35
CA ALA A 195 -0.69 -8.92 -7.50
C ALA A 195 -0.89 -8.49 -8.96
N GLU A 196 -1.62 -7.40 -9.16
CA GLU A 196 -1.91 -6.84 -10.49
C GLU A 196 -0.63 -6.31 -11.12
N THR A 197 -0.32 -6.74 -12.34
CA THR A 197 0.76 -6.14 -13.13
C THR A 197 0.29 -4.79 -13.64
N VAL A 198 0.91 -3.70 -13.20
CA VAL A 198 0.55 -2.32 -13.58
C VAL A 198 1.46 -1.73 -14.65
N HIS A 199 2.57 -2.41 -14.95
CA HIS A 199 3.49 -2.02 -16.01
C HIS A 199 4.29 -3.21 -16.50
N CYS A 200 4.55 -3.21 -17.81
CA CYS A 200 5.46 -4.10 -18.52
C CYS A 200 6.47 -3.24 -19.27
N GLY A 201 7.75 -3.59 -19.17
CA GLY A 201 8.87 -2.92 -19.82
C GLY A 201 9.36 -3.62 -21.09
#